data_AF-A0A7C6JUX7-F1
#
_entry.id   AF-A0A7C6JUX7-F1
#
_cell.length_a   1.000
_cell.length_b   1.000
_cell.length_c   1.000
_cell.angle_alpha   90.00
_cell.angle_beta   90.00
_cell.angle_gamma   90.00
#
_symmetry.space_group_name_H-M   'P 1'
#
loop_
_entity.id
_entity.type
_entity.pdbx_description
1 polymer ?
#
loop_
_entity_poly.entity_id
_entity_poly.type
_entity_poly.pdbx_seq_one_letter_code
_entity_poly.pdbx_strand_id
1 'polypeptide(L)'
;MKITVYSAEIEISDWSRKLKIATIIFAAITAISSIILLFTKVVIPGLVPIALGCTTLLLGVKSFNVYFKRQKSKLFLLTGIVLTLIFACGLYIGIDQVITEFTKAIGL
;
A
#
# COMPACT_ATOMS: atom_id res chain seq x y z
N MET A 1 4.77 -19.33 12.29
CA MET A 1 4.23 -20.03 11.11
C MET A 1 4.98 -19.50 9.88
N LYS A 2 5.72 -20.37 9.18
CA LYS A 2 6.55 -20.03 8.00
C LYS A 2 5.75 -20.41 6.74
N ILE A 3 5.60 -19.49 5.80
CA ILE A 3 5.05 -19.77 4.47
C ILE A 3 6.16 -19.46 3.48
N THR A 4 6.61 -20.50 2.76
CA THR A 4 7.71 -20.43 1.79
C THR A 4 7.10 -20.35 0.40
N VAL A 5 7.28 -19.23 -0.30
CA VAL A 5 6.93 -19.07 -1.72
C VAL A 5 8.16 -18.49 -2.40
N TYR A 6 8.73 -19.24 -3.37
CA TYR A 6 9.83 -18.84 -4.26
C TYR A 6 10.96 -18.04 -3.61
N SER A 7 11.88 -18.73 -2.91
CA SER A 7 13.28 -18.31 -2.62
C SER A 7 13.52 -16.90 -2.05
N ALA A 8 12.47 -16.17 -1.68
CA ALA A 8 12.50 -14.88 -1.02
C ALA A 8 11.89 -15.11 0.36
N GLU A 9 12.76 -15.38 1.33
CA GLU A 9 12.35 -15.41 2.73
C GLU A 9 11.92 -13.99 3.12
N ILE A 10 10.63 -13.68 2.98
CA ILE A 10 10.06 -12.47 3.57
C ILE A 10 9.92 -12.75 5.07
N GLU A 11 11.02 -12.62 5.81
CA GLU A 11 10.98 -12.64 7.26
C GLU A 11 10.15 -11.44 7.75
N ILE A 12 8.94 -11.72 8.23
CA ILE A 12 8.10 -10.73 8.92
C ILE A 12 8.59 -10.51 10.36
N SER A 13 9.53 -11.33 10.87
CA SER A 13 10.07 -11.23 12.24
C SER A 13 10.74 -9.88 12.53
N ASP A 14 11.46 -9.28 11.58
CA ASP A 14 12.33 -8.11 11.82
C ASP A 14 11.74 -6.71 11.62
N TRP A 15 10.43 -6.58 11.42
CA TRP A 15 9.90 -5.21 11.36
C TRP A 15 9.89 -4.61 12.77
N SER A 16 10.11 -3.30 12.86
CA SER A 16 9.77 -2.58 14.08
C SER A 16 8.28 -2.79 14.37
N ARG A 17 7.93 -3.03 15.64
CA ARG A 17 6.55 -3.30 16.08
C ARG A 17 5.57 -2.25 15.52
N LYS A 18 6.02 -0.99 15.48
CA LYS A 18 5.28 0.16 14.95
C LYS A 18 4.96 0.01 13.46
N LEU A 19 5.91 -0.46 12.63
CA LEU A 19 5.70 -0.63 11.19
C LEU A 19 4.76 -1.79 10.86
N LYS A 20 4.80 -2.88 11.65
CA LYS A 20 3.87 -4.04 11.47
C LYS A 20 2.45 -3.57 11.69
N ILE A 21 2.25 -2.90 12.82
CA ILE A 21 0.95 -2.38 13.23
C ILE A 21 0.43 -1.41 12.17
N ALA A 22 1.25 -0.45 11.73
CA ALA A 22 0.85 0.50 10.68
C ALA A 22 0.40 -0.20 9.40
N THR A 23 1.17 -1.17 8.90
CA THR A 23 0.83 -1.84 7.64
C THR A 23 -0.39 -2.74 7.77
N ILE A 24 -0.57 -3.41 8.91
CA ILE A 24 -1.79 -4.19 9.19
C ILE A 24 -3.00 -3.26 9.26
N ILE A 25 -2.88 -2.10 9.91
CA ILE A 25 -3.94 -1.09 9.97
C ILE A 25 -4.29 -0.60 8.57
N PHE A 26 -3.32 -0.20 7.75
CA PHE A 26 -3.60 0.27 6.39
C PHE A 26 -4.17 -0.83 5.48
N ALA A 27 -3.71 -2.07 5.63
CA ALA A 27 -4.27 -3.22 4.92
C ALA A 27 -5.73 -3.49 5.35
N ALA A 28 -6.02 -3.40 6.65
CA ALA A 28 -7.38 -3.55 7.18
C ALA A 28 -8.30 -2.43 6.69
N ILE A 29 -7.84 -1.17 6.70
CA ILE A 29 -8.59 -0.03 6.15
C ILE A 29 -8.87 -0.27 4.66
N THR A 30 -7.86 -0.69 3.89
CA THR A 30 -8.03 -0.99 2.45
C THR A 30 -9.06 -2.09 2.22
N ALA A 31 -9.02 -3.17 3.01
CA ALA A 31 -9.97 -4.28 2.92
C ALA A 31 -11.39 -3.85 3.32
N ILE A 32 -11.54 -3.13 4.44
CA ILE A 32 -12.83 -2.63 4.93
C ILE A 32 -13.42 -1.63 3.93
N SER A 33 -12.64 -0.68 3.42
CA SER A 33 -13.09 0.27 2.40
C SER A 33 -13.51 -0.44 1.11
N SER A 34 -12.80 -1.50 0.69
CA SER A 34 -13.18 -2.30 -0.48
C SER A 34 -14.47 -3.11 -0.27
N ILE A 35 -14.68 -3.65 0.94
CA ILE A 35 -15.92 -4.33 1.32
C ILE A 35 -17.08 -3.33 1.35
N ILE A 36 -16.92 -2.17 1.98
CA ILE A 36 -17.94 -1.12 2.00
C ILE A 36 -18.30 -0.69 0.58
N LEU A 37 -17.31 -0.52 -0.30
CA LEU A 37 -17.51 -0.22 -1.73
C LEU A 37 -18.40 -1.29 -2.41
N LEU A 38 -18.09 -2.58 -2.19
CA LEU A 38 -18.81 -3.70 -2.80
C LEU A 38 -20.27 -3.81 -2.32
N PHE A 39 -20.54 -3.57 -1.04
CA PHE A 39 -21.86 -3.78 -0.45
C PHE A 39 -22.77 -2.55 -0.45
N THR A 40 -22.22 -1.36 -0.19
CA THR A 40 -23.04 -0.14 -0.04
C THR A 40 -23.11 0.69 -1.31
N LYS A 41 -22.22 0.43 -2.29
CA LYS A 41 -21.98 1.31 -3.44
C LYS A 41 -21.65 2.77 -3.05
N VAL A 42 -21.39 3.04 -1.78
CA VAL A 42 -20.93 4.34 -1.29
C VAL A 42 -19.42 4.38 -1.52
N VAL A 43 -19.02 5.21 -2.47
CA VAL A 43 -17.62 5.46 -2.77
C VAL A 43 -17.19 6.69 -1.98
N ILE A 44 -16.28 6.53 -1.03
CA ILE A 44 -15.51 7.67 -0.53
C ILE A 44 -14.38 7.89 -1.55
N PRO A 45 -14.46 8.92 -2.40
CA PRO A 45 -13.51 9.11 -3.48
C PRO A 45 -12.09 9.24 -2.92
N GLY A 46 -11.15 8.54 -3.54
CA GLY A 46 -9.75 8.54 -3.16
C GLY A 46 -9.36 7.72 -1.92
N LEU A 47 -10.30 7.30 -1.05
CA LEU A 47 -9.95 6.56 0.17
C LEU A 47 -9.24 5.23 -0.13
N VAL A 48 -9.80 4.43 -1.04
CA VAL A 48 -9.26 3.12 -1.42
C VAL A 48 -7.87 3.24 -2.09
N PRO A 49 -7.67 4.04 -3.15
CA PRO A 49 -6.36 4.14 -3.79
C PRO A 49 -5.29 4.78 -2.89
N ILE A 50 -5.65 5.71 -1.99
CA ILE A 50 -4.71 6.26 -0.99
C ILE A 50 -4.31 5.19 0.02
N ALA A 51 -5.27 4.43 0.57
CA ALA A 51 -4.98 3.37 1.55
C ALA A 51 -4.11 2.24 0.96
N LEU A 52 -4.39 1.86 -0.29
CA LEU A 52 -3.61 0.86 -1.04
C LEU A 52 -2.20 1.39 -1.34
N GLY A 53 -2.09 2.68 -1.68
CA GLY A 53 -0.80 3.36 -1.82
C GLY A 53 0.01 3.33 -0.52
N CYS A 54 -0.57 3.74 0.61
CA CYS A 54 0.14 3.74 1.89
C CYS A 54 0.62 2.34 2.31
N THR A 55 -0.19 1.32 2.04
CA THR A 55 0.18 -0.09 2.31
C THR A 55 1.38 -0.52 1.47
N THR A 56 1.37 -0.19 0.17
CA THR A 56 2.47 -0.54 -0.75
C THR A 56 3.75 0.24 -0.44
N LEU A 57 3.67 1.51 -0.05
CA LEU A 57 4.84 2.27 0.39
C LEU A 57 5.54 1.62 1.58
N LEU A 58 4.80 1.20 2.61
CA LEU A 58 5.37 0.55 3.80
C LEU A 58 6.07 -0.77 3.46
N LEU A 59 5.49 -1.56 2.56
CA LEU A 59 6.09 -2.78 2.03
C LEU A 59 7.33 -2.48 1.16
N GLY A 60 7.31 -1.38 0.40
CA GLY A 60 8.42 -0.92 -0.44
C GLY A 60 9.62 -0.49 0.40
N VAL A 61 9.40 0.36 1.40
CA VAL A 61 10.43 0.79 2.38
C VAL A 61 11.06 -0.41 3.07
N LYS A 62 10.25 -1.43 3.41
CA LYS A 62 10.79 -2.67 3.98
C LYS A 62 11.66 -3.43 2.97
N SER A 63 11.22 -3.55 1.72
CA SER A 63 11.98 -4.22 0.67
C SER A 63 13.34 -3.54 0.43
N PHE A 64 13.37 -2.20 0.44
CA PHE A 64 14.61 -1.43 0.42
C PHE A 64 15.48 -1.68 1.66
N ASN A 65 14.90 -1.68 2.86
CA ASN A 65 15.65 -1.94 4.09
C ASN A 65 16.27 -3.35 4.11
N VAL A 66 15.56 -4.37 3.62
CA VAL A 66 16.09 -5.74 3.45
C VAL A 66 17.22 -5.77 2.41
N TYR A 67 17.07 -5.06 1.30
CA TYR A 67 18.10 -4.94 0.28
C TYR A 67 19.39 -4.31 0.84
N PHE A 68 19.28 -3.15 1.49
CA PHE A 68 20.44 -2.39 1.97
C PHE A 68 21.10 -3.02 3.21
N LYS A 69 20.35 -3.71 4.08
CA LYS A 69 20.90 -4.26 5.34
C LYS A 69 21.23 -5.75 5.33
N ARG A 70 20.54 -6.58 4.54
CA ARG A 70 20.64 -8.06 4.69
C ARG A 70 21.01 -8.82 3.44
N GLN A 71 20.34 -8.59 2.32
CA GLN A 71 20.42 -9.55 1.21
C GLN A 71 20.98 -9.01 -0.11
N LYS A 72 21.18 -7.70 -0.31
CA LYS A 72 21.70 -7.06 -1.56
C LYS A 72 21.18 -7.67 -2.89
N SER A 73 20.03 -8.34 -2.85
CA SER A 73 19.49 -9.06 -3.99
C SER A 73 18.67 -8.10 -4.84
N LYS A 74 18.94 -8.10 -6.15
CA LYS A 74 18.30 -7.21 -7.13
C LYS A 74 16.77 -7.31 -7.11
N LEU A 75 16.22 -8.46 -6.71
CA LEU A 75 14.78 -8.67 -6.56
C LEU A 75 14.17 -7.79 -5.46
N PHE A 76 14.81 -7.65 -4.30
CA PHE A 76 14.28 -6.79 -3.22
C PHE A 76 14.35 -5.31 -3.58
N LEU A 77 15.38 -4.90 -4.33
CA LEU A 77 15.47 -3.54 -4.87
C LEU A 77 14.34 -3.27 -5.87
N LEU A 78 14.11 -4.18 -6.82
CA LEU A 78 13.05 -4.06 -7.81
C LEU A 78 11.67 -4.04 -7.15
N THR A 79 11.40 -4.94 -6.20
CA THR A 79 10.14 -4.96 -5.44
C THR A 79 9.93 -3.66 -4.66
N GLY A 80 10.99 -3.11 -4.06
CA GLY A 80 10.92 -1.79 -3.42
C GLY A 80 10.50 -0.68 -4.39
N ILE A 81 11.15 -0.61 -5.56
CA ILE A 81 10.86 0.39 -6.60
C ILE A 81 9.42 0.25 -7.11
N VAL A 82 8.99 -0.97 -7.44
CA VAL A 82 7.64 -1.24 -7.95
C VAL A 82 6.59 -0.86 -6.91
N LEU A 83 6.79 -1.22 -5.64
CA LEU A 83 5.86 -0.88 -4.57
C LEU A 83 5.77 0.63 -4.31
N THR A 84 6.87 1.37 -4.43
CA THR A 84 6.86 2.84 -4.34
C THR A 84 6.19 3.49 -5.55
N LEU A 85 6.34 2.92 -6.75
CA LEU A 85 5.60 3.35 -7.94
C LEU A 85 4.09 3.14 -7.79
N ILE A 86 3.68 1.99 -7.25
CA ILE A 86 2.26 1.71 -6.96
C ILE A 86 1.71 2.72 -5.94
N PHE A 87 2.50 3.11 -4.93
CA PHE A 87 2.14 4.19 -4.02
C PHE A 87 1.90 5.51 -4.75
N ALA A 88 2.83 5.94 -5.60
CA ALA A 88 2.70 7.19 -6.34
C ALA A 88 1.46 7.20 -7.24
N CYS A 89 1.18 6.09 -7.94
CA CYS A 89 -0.02 5.93 -8.75
C CYS A 89 -1.31 5.95 -7.90
N GLY A 90 -1.33 5.23 -6.77
CA GLY A 90 -2.48 5.20 -5.87
C GLY A 90 -2.77 6.58 -5.26
N LEU A 91 -1.74 7.32 -4.88
CA LEU A 91 -1.87 8.68 -4.38
C LEU A 91 -2.42 9.63 -5.46
N TYR A 92 -1.88 9.56 -6.69
CA TYR A 92 -2.32 10.38 -7.81
C TYR A 92 -3.79 10.12 -8.16
N ILE A 93 -4.18 8.87 -8.37
CA ILE A 93 -5.57 8.48 -8.67
C ILE A 93 -6.50 8.90 -7.54
N GLY A 94 -6.06 8.75 -6.29
CA GLY A 94 -6.86 9.14 -5.15
C GLY A 94 -7.12 10.64 -5.07
N ILE A 95 -6.09 11.45 -5.30
CA ILE A 95 -6.21 12.91 -5.36
C ILE A 95 -7.09 13.34 -6.54
N ASP A 96 -6.90 12.75 -7.72
CA ASP A 96 -7.68 13.03 -8.93
C ASP A 96 -9.18 12.75 -8.71
N GLN A 97 -9.52 11.65 -8.05
CA GLN A 97 -10.90 11.33 -7.67
C GLN A 97 -11.49 12.34 -6.68
N VAL A 98 -10.71 12.76 -5.68
CA VAL A 98 -11.16 13.76 -4.70
C VAL A 98 -11.41 15.10 -5.38
N ILE A 99 -10.51 15.54 -6.28
CA ILE A 99 -10.66 16.79 -7.03
C ILE A 99 -11.88 16.69 -7.96
N THR A 100 -12.02 15.60 -8.71
CA THR A 100 -13.13 15.41 -9.65
C THR A 100 -14.49 15.44 -8.95
N GLU A 101 -14.62 14.74 -7.81
CA GLU A 101 -15.87 14.76 -7.04
C GLU A 101 -16.11 16.12 -6.38
N PHE A 102 -15.06 16.82 -5.94
CA PHE A 102 -15.17 18.18 -5.43
C PHE A 102 -15.64 19.16 -6.51
N THR A 103 -15.08 19.10 -7.72
CA THR A 103 -15.46 19.93 -8.87
C THR A 103 -16.93 19.68 -9.26
N LYS A 104 -17.37 18.41 -9.29
CA LYS A 104 -18.79 18.07 -9.49
C LYS A 104 -19.69 18.66 -8.40
N ALA A 105 -19.27 18.64 -7.14
CA ALA A 105 -20.06 19.14 -6.03
C ALA A 105 -20.25 20.67 -6.06
N ILE A 106 -19.29 21.41 -6.61
CA ILE A 106 -19.37 22.87 -6.77
C ILE A 106 -19.97 23.31 -8.12
N GLY A 107 -20.37 22.37 -8.99
CA GLY A 107 -21.08 22.64 -10.25
C GLY A 107 -20.22 23.23 -11.37
N LEU A 108 -18.90 22.97 -11.33
CA LEU A 108 -17.94 23.34 -12.38
C LEU A 108 -17.72 22.20 -13.39
#